data_AF-A0A9J6FM60-F1
#
_entry.id   AF-A0A9J6FM60-F1
#
_cell.length_a   1.000
_cell.length_b   1.000
_cell.length_c   1.000
_cell.angle_alpha   90.00
_cell.angle_beta   90.00
_cell.angle_gamma   90.00
#
_symmetry.space_group_name_H-M   'P 1'
#
loop_
_entity.id
_entity.type
_entity.pdbx_description
1 polymer ?
#
loop_
_entity_poly.entity_id
_entity_poly.type
_entity_poly.pdbx_seq_one_letter_code
_entity_poly.pdbx_strand_id
1 'polypeptide(L)'
;MLYTGATSRWNRRTRALATKYEVPLPTLNDLKGTSLGPKALRERVCAAETRMWEQRARSKPALRTYSVHKTTISREGFYDNSRGSSLLFEARSGTLRTAVWWAKCGREGEVRCSACGEEEESLEHVVLECKAIQPHQPSGTTLERALGFGFSKPPGGGPQASEANGGGDDAAVDIESQAETTERTKRRLENWFAVGKKRCGVVG
;
A
#
# COMPACT_ATOMS: atom_id res chain seq x y z
N MET A 1 -42.08 -29.71 -15.77
CA MET A 1 -42.11 -28.96 -14.50
C MET A 1 -40.78 -28.22 -14.34
N LEU A 2 -40.70 -26.94 -14.74
CA LEU A 2 -39.46 -26.16 -14.64
C LEU A 2 -39.37 -25.57 -13.23
N TYR A 3 -38.30 -25.92 -12.51
CA TYR A 3 -38.06 -25.53 -11.13
C TYR A 3 -37.93 -23.99 -11.03
N THR A 4 -38.95 -23.32 -10.47
CA THR A 4 -39.07 -21.85 -10.36
C THR A 4 -37.93 -21.19 -9.58
N GLY A 5 -37.15 -21.97 -8.84
CA GLY A 5 -35.94 -21.49 -8.14
C GLY A 5 -34.77 -21.17 -9.07
N ALA A 6 -34.67 -21.77 -10.26
CA ALA A 6 -33.47 -21.69 -11.11
C ALA A 6 -33.13 -20.25 -11.60
N THR A 7 -34.13 -19.38 -11.72
CA THR A 7 -34.00 -18.01 -12.21
C THR A 7 -33.99 -16.95 -11.09
N SER A 8 -34.01 -17.39 -9.83
CA SER A 8 -34.03 -16.48 -8.69
C SER A 8 -32.81 -15.55 -8.68
N ARG A 9 -33.00 -14.32 -8.18
CA ARG A 9 -31.91 -13.35 -8.01
C ARG A 9 -30.78 -13.92 -7.14
N TRP A 10 -31.15 -14.73 -6.14
CA TRP A 10 -30.21 -15.44 -5.28
C TRP A 10 -29.36 -16.42 -6.09
N ASN A 11 -29.96 -17.30 -6.88
CA ASN A 11 -29.22 -18.27 -7.69
C ASN A 11 -28.30 -17.60 -8.71
N ARG A 12 -28.76 -16.54 -9.38
CA ARG A 12 -27.91 -15.76 -10.30
C ARG A 12 -26.69 -15.16 -9.58
N ARG A 13 -26.89 -14.57 -8.41
CA ARG A 13 -25.80 -14.00 -7.60
C ARG A 13 -24.83 -15.07 -7.11
N THR A 14 -25.33 -16.19 -6.60
CA THR A 14 -24.50 -17.32 -6.14
C THR A 14 -23.66 -17.89 -7.28
N ARG A 15 -24.24 -18.09 -8.47
CA ARG A 15 -23.52 -18.56 -9.65
C ARG A 15 -22.45 -17.57 -10.12
N ALA A 16 -22.77 -16.27 -10.14
CA ALA A 16 -21.81 -15.23 -10.49
C ALA A 16 -20.62 -15.19 -9.52
N LEU A 17 -20.88 -15.29 -8.21
CA LEU A 17 -19.82 -15.36 -7.19
C LEU A 17 -18.99 -16.63 -7.31
N ALA A 18 -19.64 -17.78 -7.52
CA ALA A 18 -18.95 -19.05 -7.69
C ALA A 18 -18.02 -19.03 -8.91
N THR A 19 -18.47 -18.43 -10.01
CA THR A 19 -17.64 -18.22 -11.21
C THR A 19 -16.46 -17.29 -10.91
N LYS A 20 -16.71 -16.15 -10.26
CA LYS A 20 -15.68 -15.15 -9.93
C LYS A 20 -14.57 -15.72 -9.03
N TYR A 21 -14.93 -16.59 -8.09
CA TYR A 21 -14.01 -17.16 -7.09
C TYR A 21 -13.60 -18.60 -7.39
N GLU A 22 -13.89 -19.11 -8.60
CA GLU A 22 -13.53 -20.47 -9.04
C GLU A 22 -14.02 -21.55 -8.05
N VAL A 23 -15.19 -21.34 -7.47
CA VAL A 23 -15.85 -22.28 -6.54
C VAL A 23 -16.74 -23.22 -7.36
N PRO A 24 -16.56 -24.55 -7.24
CA PRO A 24 -17.38 -25.53 -7.93
C PRO A 24 -18.81 -25.41 -7.42
N LEU A 25 -19.74 -25.32 -8.36
CA LEU A 25 -21.16 -25.39 -8.06
C LEU A 25 -21.61 -26.85 -8.04
N PRO A 26 -22.60 -27.19 -7.21
CA PRO A 26 -23.22 -28.49 -7.30
C PRO A 26 -23.82 -28.74 -8.67
N THR A 27 -23.46 -29.88 -9.26
CA THR A 27 -24.09 -30.36 -10.49
C THR A 27 -25.29 -31.23 -10.12
N LEU A 28 -26.27 -31.34 -11.01
CA LEU A 28 -27.48 -32.15 -10.78
C LEU A 28 -27.16 -33.61 -10.44
N ASN A 29 -26.03 -34.14 -10.93
CA ASN A 29 -25.60 -35.51 -10.72
C ASN A 29 -24.74 -35.70 -9.46
N ASP A 30 -24.29 -34.63 -8.82
CA ASP A 30 -23.38 -34.72 -7.68
C ASP A 30 -23.68 -33.64 -6.62
N LEU A 31 -24.81 -33.85 -5.94
CA LEU A 31 -25.30 -32.96 -4.87
C LEU A 31 -24.52 -33.11 -3.55
N LYS A 32 -23.74 -34.18 -3.38
CA LYS A 32 -23.00 -34.50 -2.14
C LYS A 32 -21.48 -34.29 -2.25
N GLY A 33 -20.88 -34.36 -3.45
CA GLY A 33 -19.41 -34.32 -3.64
C GLY A 33 -18.81 -32.96 -3.99
N THR A 34 -19.61 -31.95 -4.30
CA THR A 34 -19.16 -30.66 -4.84
C THR A 34 -19.10 -29.52 -3.82
N SER A 35 -19.65 -29.71 -2.61
CA SER A 35 -19.66 -28.67 -1.58
C SER A 35 -18.33 -28.65 -0.83
N LEU A 36 -17.56 -27.59 -1.03
CA LEU A 36 -16.41 -27.31 -0.18
C LEU A 36 -16.86 -27.09 1.26
N GLY A 37 -16.11 -27.65 2.21
CA GLY A 37 -16.23 -27.26 3.61
C GLY A 37 -15.97 -25.75 3.80
N PRO A 38 -16.55 -25.09 4.82
CA PRO A 38 -16.44 -23.64 5.02
C PRO A 38 -15.00 -23.11 5.07
N LYS A 39 -14.06 -23.90 5.61
CA LYS A 39 -12.63 -23.56 5.66
C LYS A 39 -12.01 -23.50 4.26
N ALA A 40 -12.16 -24.58 3.48
CA ALA A 40 -11.63 -24.66 2.12
C ALA A 40 -12.28 -23.63 1.18
N LEU A 41 -13.55 -23.29 1.41
CA LEU A 41 -14.22 -22.19 0.71
C LEU A 41 -13.57 -20.84 1.01
N ARG A 42 -13.31 -20.52 2.28
CA ARG A 42 -12.64 -19.28 2.66
C ARG A 42 -11.23 -19.20 2.08
N GLU A 43 -10.46 -20.28 2.18
CA GLU A 43 -9.10 -20.34 1.61
C GLU A 43 -9.11 -20.09 0.10
N ARG A 44 -10.05 -20.70 -0.63
CA ARG A 44 -10.20 -20.47 -2.08
C ARG A 44 -10.58 -19.03 -2.41
N VAL A 45 -11.55 -18.46 -1.68
CA VAL A 45 -11.93 -17.05 -1.87
C VAL A 45 -10.75 -16.12 -1.58
N CYS A 46 -10.05 -16.31 -0.46
CA CYS A 46 -8.87 -15.51 -0.12
C CYS A 46 -7.77 -15.62 -1.18
N ALA A 47 -7.50 -16.81 -1.71
CA ALA A 47 -6.50 -17.02 -2.76
C ALA A 47 -6.90 -16.31 -4.07
N ALA A 48 -8.16 -16.45 -4.49
CA ALA A 48 -8.68 -15.78 -5.67
C ALA A 48 -8.67 -14.24 -5.52
N GLU A 49 -9.03 -13.73 -4.35
CA GLU A 49 -8.96 -12.28 -4.04
C GLU A 49 -7.54 -11.75 -4.05
N THR A 50 -6.60 -12.49 -3.43
CA THR A 50 -5.18 -12.14 -3.42
C THR A 50 -4.64 -12.05 -4.85
N ARG A 51 -4.89 -13.07 -5.68
CA ARG A 51 -4.48 -13.09 -7.08
C ARG A 51 -5.07 -11.94 -7.89
N MET A 52 -6.39 -11.70 -7.76
CA MET A 52 -7.05 -10.59 -8.45
C MET A 52 -6.52 -9.22 -8.02
N TRP A 53 -6.25 -9.04 -6.73
CA TRP A 53 -5.68 -7.82 -6.18
C TRP A 53 -4.26 -7.58 -6.71
N GLU A 54 -3.38 -8.58 -6.67
CA GLU A 54 -2.02 -8.50 -7.21
C GLU A 54 -2.01 -8.16 -8.70
N GLN A 55 -2.82 -8.86 -9.50
CA GLN A 55 -2.92 -8.64 -10.94
C GLN A 55 -3.39 -7.20 -11.24
N ARG A 56 -4.43 -6.73 -10.55
CA ARG A 56 -4.94 -5.37 -10.73
C ARG A 56 -3.95 -4.30 -10.26
N ALA A 57 -3.24 -4.55 -9.16
CA ALA A 57 -2.21 -3.65 -8.67
C ALA A 57 -1.08 -3.51 -9.70
N ARG A 58 -0.56 -4.64 -10.21
CA ARG A 58 0.52 -4.67 -11.22
C ARG A 58 0.10 -4.10 -12.57
N SER A 59 -1.17 -4.19 -12.94
CA SER A 59 -1.68 -3.62 -14.20
C SER A 59 -1.65 -2.09 -14.26
N LYS A 60 -1.48 -1.41 -13.11
CA LYS A 60 -1.53 0.05 -13.02
C LYS A 60 -0.13 0.61 -12.81
N PRO A 61 0.45 1.35 -13.78
CA PRO A 61 1.79 1.92 -13.65
C PRO A 61 1.96 2.83 -12.42
N ALA A 62 0.92 3.58 -12.04
CA ALA A 62 0.93 4.43 -10.85
C ALA A 62 1.16 3.64 -9.55
N LEU A 63 0.68 2.40 -9.48
CA LEU A 63 0.83 1.54 -8.30
C LEU A 63 2.14 0.74 -8.29
N ARG A 64 3.13 1.06 -9.14
CA ARG A 64 4.37 0.27 -9.27
C ARG A 64 5.03 0.01 -7.92
N THR A 65 5.36 1.07 -7.17
CA THR A 65 6.00 0.96 -5.84
C THR A 65 5.13 0.14 -4.88
N TYR A 66 3.83 0.43 -4.81
CA TYR A 66 2.88 -0.33 -3.99
C TYR A 66 2.87 -1.82 -4.35
N SER A 67 2.77 -2.16 -5.63
CA SER A 67 2.63 -3.55 -6.12
C SER A 67 3.89 -4.39 -5.97
N VAL A 68 5.06 -3.74 -5.91
CA VAL A 68 6.34 -4.41 -5.69
C VAL A 68 6.51 -4.76 -4.21
N HIS A 69 6.11 -3.87 -3.31
CA HIS A 69 6.43 -4.01 -1.88
C HIS A 69 5.27 -4.47 -0.98
N LYS A 70 4.02 -4.23 -1.36
CA LYS A 70 2.85 -4.72 -0.62
C LYS A 70 2.55 -6.15 -1.08
N THR A 71 2.82 -7.12 -0.21
CA THR A 71 2.67 -8.56 -0.51
C THR A 71 1.38 -9.17 0.02
N THR A 72 0.83 -8.62 1.12
CA THR A 72 -0.36 -9.18 1.77
C THR A 72 -1.47 -8.15 1.86
N ILE A 73 -2.73 -8.57 1.61
CA ILE A 73 -3.91 -7.76 1.87
C ILE A 73 -4.15 -7.69 3.39
N SER A 74 -3.57 -6.67 4.02
CA SER A 74 -3.67 -6.45 5.46
C SER A 74 -3.64 -4.96 5.79
N ARG A 75 -4.26 -4.60 6.91
CA ARG A 75 -4.17 -3.25 7.48
C ARG A 75 -2.75 -3.02 7.98
N GLU A 76 -2.21 -1.85 7.66
CA GLU A 76 -0.93 -1.39 8.20
C GLU A 76 -1.14 -0.69 9.56
N GLY A 77 -0.27 -0.95 10.53
CA GLY A 77 -0.40 -0.43 11.89
C GLY A 77 -0.01 1.03 12.05
N PHE A 78 0.75 1.60 11.11
CA PHE A 78 1.25 2.98 11.19
C PHE A 78 0.26 4.02 10.64
N TYR A 79 -0.93 3.64 10.16
CA TYR A 79 -1.96 4.60 9.76
C TYR A 79 -2.88 4.98 10.93
N ASP A 80 -2.96 6.28 11.20
CA ASP A 80 -3.68 6.90 12.33
C ASP A 80 -4.82 7.85 11.89
N ASN A 81 -5.23 7.79 10.61
CA ASN A 81 -6.23 8.69 10.00
C ASN A 81 -5.87 10.20 10.04
N SER A 82 -4.64 10.55 10.37
CA SER A 82 -4.15 11.93 10.20
C SER A 82 -4.06 12.32 8.72
N ARG A 83 -3.86 13.62 8.48
CA ARG A 83 -3.55 14.11 7.13
C ARG A 83 -2.25 13.52 6.62
N GLY A 84 -1.23 13.41 7.48
CA GLY A 84 0.05 12.78 7.17
C GLY A 84 -0.12 11.32 6.76
N SER A 85 -1.01 10.57 7.43
CA SER A 85 -1.37 9.21 7.02
C SER A 85 -2.04 9.17 5.65
N SER A 86 -2.94 10.11 5.34
CA SER A 86 -3.57 10.22 4.01
C SER A 86 -2.53 10.53 2.93
N LEU A 87 -1.63 11.48 3.18
CA LEU A 87 -0.56 11.84 2.24
C LEU A 87 0.45 10.70 2.08
N LEU A 88 0.80 10.00 3.15
CA LEU A 88 1.67 8.83 3.10
C LEU A 88 1.03 7.71 2.29
N PHE A 89 -0.29 7.51 2.41
CA PHE A 89 -1.01 6.56 1.57
C PHE A 89 -0.90 6.93 0.09
N GLU A 90 -1.17 8.20 -0.26
CA GLU A 90 -1.02 8.69 -1.64
C GLU A 90 0.41 8.51 -2.17
N ALA A 91 1.42 8.80 -1.34
CA ALA A 91 2.82 8.59 -1.65
C ALA A 91 3.14 7.10 -1.91
N ARG A 92 2.66 6.21 -1.03
CA ARG A 92 2.81 4.75 -1.16
C ARG A 92 2.13 4.20 -2.41
N SER A 93 0.97 4.73 -2.78
CA SER A 93 0.25 4.34 -3.99
C SER A 93 0.73 5.06 -5.26
N GLY A 94 1.74 5.92 -5.19
CA GLY A 94 2.22 6.69 -6.36
C GLY A 94 1.18 7.66 -6.92
N THR A 95 0.23 8.10 -6.09
CA THR A 95 -0.84 9.05 -6.43
C THR A 95 -0.74 10.35 -5.65
N LEU A 96 0.40 10.62 -5.01
CA LEU A 96 0.67 11.90 -4.36
C LEU A 96 0.62 13.01 -5.40
N ARG A 97 -0.21 14.02 -5.14
CA ARG A 97 -0.56 15.07 -6.10
C ARG A 97 0.49 16.18 -6.16
N THR A 98 1.72 15.80 -6.48
CA THR A 98 2.82 16.74 -6.70
C THR A 98 2.68 17.50 -8.02
N ALA A 99 3.44 18.58 -8.23
CA ALA A 99 3.43 19.32 -9.49
C ALA A 99 3.76 18.43 -10.70
N VAL A 100 4.73 17.53 -10.58
CA VAL A 100 5.05 16.53 -11.62
C VAL A 100 3.87 15.59 -11.88
N TRP A 101 3.13 15.19 -10.85
CA TRP A 101 1.94 14.36 -11.02
C TRP A 101 0.85 15.10 -11.81
N TRP A 102 0.60 16.37 -11.50
CA TRP A 102 -0.36 17.21 -12.24
C TRP A 102 0.04 17.42 -13.70
N ALA A 103 1.33 17.65 -13.97
CA ALA A 103 1.85 17.77 -15.33
C ALA A 103 1.58 16.50 -16.16
N LYS A 104 1.78 15.31 -15.57
CA LYS A 104 1.44 14.03 -16.22
C LYS A 104 -0.06 13.87 -16.49
N CYS A 105 -0.92 14.51 -15.71
CA CYS A 105 -2.37 14.54 -15.93
C CYS A 105 -2.82 15.62 -16.93
N GLY A 106 -1.90 16.28 -17.63
CA GLY A 106 -2.22 17.29 -18.64
C GLY A 106 -2.57 18.67 -18.07
N ARG A 107 -2.30 18.91 -16.77
CA ARG A 107 -2.42 20.25 -16.21
C ARG A 107 -1.18 21.06 -16.58
N GLU A 108 -1.37 22.15 -17.32
CA GLU A 108 -0.31 23.12 -17.57
C GLU A 108 0.06 23.84 -16.29
N GLY A 109 1.36 23.96 -16.02
CA GLY A 109 1.87 24.59 -14.82
C GLY A 109 3.36 24.34 -14.62
N GLU A 110 3.91 25.08 -13.66
CA GLU A 110 5.30 24.92 -13.25
C GLU A 110 5.48 23.63 -12.45
N VAL A 111 6.49 22.84 -12.81
CA VAL A 111 6.82 21.59 -12.13
C VAL A 111 7.75 21.78 -10.94
N ARG A 112 8.24 22.99 -10.67
CA ARG A 112 9.15 23.26 -9.54
C ARG A 112 8.47 23.01 -8.20
N CYS A 113 9.25 22.58 -7.22
CA CYS A 113 8.81 22.29 -5.88
C CYS A 113 8.22 23.53 -5.21
N SER A 114 6.99 23.40 -4.72
CA SER A 114 6.31 24.48 -4.01
C SER A 114 6.98 24.83 -2.68
N ALA A 115 7.84 23.96 -2.13
CA ALA A 115 8.59 24.25 -0.92
C ALA A 115 9.92 24.96 -1.19
N CYS A 116 10.83 24.37 -1.98
CA CYS A 116 12.14 24.97 -2.22
C CYS A 116 12.18 25.93 -3.42
N GLY A 117 11.36 25.70 -4.46
CA GLY A 117 11.37 26.49 -5.70
C GLY A 117 12.50 26.14 -6.68
N GLU A 118 13.40 25.22 -6.33
CA GLU A 118 14.61 24.93 -7.12
C GLU A 118 14.43 23.69 -8.03
N GLU A 119 14.12 22.54 -7.41
CA GLU A 119 14.03 21.24 -8.09
C GLU A 119 12.60 20.92 -8.53
N GLU A 120 12.43 19.92 -9.41
CA GLU A 120 11.10 19.40 -9.75
C GLU A 120 10.39 18.80 -8.52
N GLU A 121 9.09 19.06 -8.38
CA GLU A 121 8.25 18.49 -7.33
C GLU A 121 7.91 17.03 -7.63
N SER A 122 8.91 16.15 -7.53
CA SER A 122 8.74 14.70 -7.63
C SER A 122 8.40 14.09 -6.26
N LEU A 123 7.92 12.84 -6.27
CA LEU A 123 7.69 12.08 -5.04
C LEU A 123 8.99 11.92 -4.24
N GLU A 124 10.08 11.57 -4.91
CA GLU A 124 11.41 11.38 -4.31
C GLU A 124 11.92 12.69 -3.69
N HIS A 125 11.78 13.80 -4.41
CA HIS A 125 12.20 15.11 -3.92
C HIS A 125 11.45 15.48 -2.63
N VAL A 126 10.12 15.38 -2.64
CA VAL A 126 9.29 15.73 -1.48
C VAL A 126 9.57 14.81 -0.29
N VAL A 127 9.67 13.50 -0.53
CA VAL A 127 9.81 12.50 0.55
C VAL A 127 11.22 12.46 1.13
N LEU A 128 12.26 12.66 0.33
CA LEU A 128 13.66 12.45 0.73
C LEU A 128 14.51 13.73 0.69
N GLU A 129 14.51 14.45 -0.42
CA GLU A 129 15.62 15.35 -0.77
C GLU A 129 15.41 16.81 -0.40
N CYS A 130 14.15 17.27 -0.42
CA CYS A 130 13.84 18.70 -0.30
C CYS A 130 14.30 19.28 1.05
N LYS A 131 15.30 20.16 0.99
CA LYS A 131 15.88 20.80 2.18
C LYS A 131 14.97 21.85 2.82
N ALA A 132 13.98 22.34 2.08
CA ALA A 132 13.01 23.31 2.60
C ALA A 132 11.93 22.67 3.50
N ILE A 133 11.82 21.34 3.52
CA ILE A 133 10.81 20.62 4.29
C ILE A 133 11.47 19.96 5.51
N GLN A 134 10.90 20.21 6.69
CA GLN A 134 11.26 19.53 7.93
C GLN A 134 10.22 18.45 8.27
N PRO A 135 10.57 17.39 9.01
CA PRO A 135 11.93 16.97 9.35
C PRO A 135 12.69 16.46 8.11
N HIS A 136 14.02 16.58 8.13
CA HIS A 136 14.90 15.95 7.14
C HIS A 136 14.94 14.43 7.30
N GLN A 137 15.02 13.71 6.18
CA GLN A 137 15.31 12.28 6.23
C GLN A 137 16.81 12.05 6.50
N PRO A 138 17.18 10.99 7.25
CA PRO A 138 18.57 10.60 7.40
C PRO A 138 19.22 10.27 6.05
N SER A 139 20.50 10.60 5.90
CA SER A 139 21.30 10.25 4.73
C SER A 139 21.25 8.74 4.49
N GLY A 140 21.06 8.33 3.23
CA GLY A 140 20.97 6.90 2.85
C GLY A 140 19.59 6.26 3.04
N THR A 141 18.58 7.01 3.49
CA THR A 141 17.19 6.51 3.52
C THR A 141 16.67 6.28 2.11
N THR A 142 16.29 5.04 1.78
CA THR A 142 15.66 4.74 0.49
C THR A 142 14.19 5.16 0.48
N LEU A 143 13.62 5.40 -0.71
CA LEU A 143 12.22 5.79 -0.86
C LEU A 143 11.28 4.73 -0.26
N GLU A 144 11.57 3.46 -0.49
CA GLU A 144 10.78 2.33 0.01
C GLU A 144 10.74 2.34 1.53
N ARG A 145 11.90 2.54 2.18
CA ARG A 145 12.01 2.59 3.63
C ARG A 145 11.27 3.81 4.19
N ALA A 146 11.44 4.99 3.59
CA ALA A 146 10.71 6.19 3.99
C ALA A 146 9.18 6.01 3.91
N LEU A 147 8.72 5.27 2.90
CA LEU A 147 7.32 4.92 2.71
C LEU A 147 6.83 3.78 3.61
N GLY A 148 7.69 3.20 4.45
CA GLY A 148 7.33 2.11 5.37
C GLY A 148 7.28 0.74 4.71
N PHE A 149 8.01 0.52 3.62
CA PHE A 149 8.27 -0.80 3.03
C PHE A 149 9.63 -1.34 3.50
N GLY A 150 9.88 -2.64 3.29
CA GLY A 150 11.18 -3.26 3.60
C GLY A 150 11.43 -3.59 5.08
N PHE A 151 10.52 -3.22 5.98
CA PHE A 151 10.52 -3.68 7.36
C PHE A 151 9.83 -5.05 7.45
N SER A 152 10.51 -6.09 6.98
CA SER A 152 10.00 -7.44 7.18
C SER A 152 9.94 -7.73 8.67
N LYS A 153 8.73 -7.95 9.21
CA LYS A 153 8.58 -8.70 10.46
C LYS A 153 9.16 -10.10 10.21
N PRO A 154 10.10 -10.62 11.03
CA PRO A 154 10.53 -12.01 10.87
C PRO A 154 9.29 -12.92 10.91
N PRO A 155 9.20 -13.91 10.03
CA PRO A 155 8.07 -14.83 10.01
C PRO A 155 8.05 -15.60 11.33
N GLY A 156 7.04 -15.32 12.18
CA GLY A 156 6.63 -16.16 13.31
C GLY A 156 7.72 -16.73 14.21
N GLY A 157 8.00 -16.05 15.35
CA GLY A 157 8.74 -16.67 16.45
C GLY A 157 7.99 -17.85 17.03
N GLY A 158 8.38 -19.07 16.63
CA GLY A 158 8.37 -20.23 17.53
C GLY A 158 9.62 -20.17 18.43
N PRO A 159 9.58 -20.74 19.65
CA PRO A 159 10.71 -20.69 20.56
C PRO A 159 11.80 -21.63 20.04
N GLN A 160 12.91 -21.08 19.54
CA GLN A 160 14.16 -21.82 19.43
C GLN A 160 15.23 -21.08 20.22
N ALA A 161 15.60 -21.72 21.32
CA ALA A 161 16.80 -21.42 22.06
C ALA A 161 18.02 -21.80 21.22
N SER A 162 18.97 -20.89 21.10
CA SER A 162 20.39 -21.23 21.00
C SER A 162 21.24 -20.01 21.33
N GLU A 163 21.98 -20.13 22.41
CA GLU A 163 23.10 -19.27 22.79
C GLU A 163 24.24 -19.39 21.79
N ALA A 164 24.92 -18.29 21.45
CA ALA A 164 26.37 -18.22 21.26
C ALA A 164 26.86 -16.78 21.06
N ASN A 165 27.93 -16.45 21.78
CA ASN A 165 28.70 -15.20 21.78
C ASN A 165 29.31 -14.80 20.44
N GLY A 166 29.53 -13.49 20.26
CA GLY A 166 30.49 -12.93 19.31
C GLY A 166 30.49 -11.41 19.36
N GLY A 167 31.50 -10.81 20.00
CA GLY A 167 31.75 -9.37 20.01
C GLY A 167 32.24 -8.86 18.66
N GLY A 168 31.82 -7.66 18.30
CA GLY A 168 32.28 -6.90 17.14
C GLY A 168 31.85 -5.44 17.30
N ASP A 169 32.82 -4.58 17.51
CA ASP A 169 32.67 -3.13 17.53
C ASP A 169 32.46 -2.63 16.10
N ASP A 170 31.20 -2.43 15.71
CA ASP A 170 30.82 -1.69 14.50
C ASP A 170 29.69 -0.74 14.87
N ALA A 171 29.80 0.51 14.43
CA ALA A 171 28.92 1.62 14.75
C ALA A 171 27.45 1.19 14.84
N ALA A 172 26.81 1.46 15.98
CA ALA A 172 25.39 1.26 16.18
C ALA A 172 24.63 2.06 15.11
N VAL A 173 24.35 1.43 13.98
CA VAL A 173 23.36 1.92 13.03
C VAL A 173 22.06 1.78 13.78
N ASP A 174 21.56 2.88 14.33
CA ASP A 174 20.26 2.94 14.97
C ASP A 174 19.26 2.25 14.03
N ILE A 175 18.82 1.04 14.40
CA ILE A 175 17.87 0.27 13.62
C ILE A 175 16.53 0.96 13.82
N GLU A 176 16.32 2.01 13.04
CA GLU A 176 15.13 2.83 13.15
C GLU A 176 13.90 1.95 12.89
N SER A 177 12.92 2.05 13.78
CA SER A 177 11.67 1.32 13.68
C SER A 177 10.86 1.78 12.47
N GLN A 178 10.09 0.87 11.85
CA GLN A 178 9.11 1.22 10.80
C GLN A 178 8.20 2.38 11.24
N ALA A 179 7.80 2.38 12.51
CA ALA A 179 6.93 3.40 13.07
C ALA A 179 7.61 4.78 13.08
N GLU A 180 8.89 4.84 13.44
CA GLU A 180 9.65 6.10 13.52
C GLU A 180 9.89 6.68 12.13
N THR A 181 10.34 5.84 11.19
CA THR A 181 10.56 6.26 9.81
C THR A 181 9.26 6.73 9.15
N THR A 182 8.15 5.99 9.30
CA THR A 182 6.87 6.39 8.71
C THR A 182 6.32 7.65 9.36
N GLU A 183 6.44 7.80 10.68
CA GLU A 183 6.01 9.01 11.39
C GLU A 183 6.80 10.24 10.95
N ARG A 184 8.11 10.11 10.76
CA ARG A 184 8.93 11.19 10.18
C ARG A 184 8.42 11.59 8.80
N THR A 185 8.17 10.61 7.93
CA THR A 185 7.66 10.85 6.57
C THR A 185 6.29 11.52 6.59
N LYS A 186 5.37 11.10 7.49
CA LYS A 186 4.07 11.76 7.64
C LYS A 186 4.22 13.24 7.98
N ARG A 187 5.00 13.57 9.01
CA ARG A 187 5.23 14.96 9.45
C ARG A 187 5.83 15.79 8.33
N ARG A 188 6.79 15.20 7.61
CA ARG A 188 7.43 15.82 6.45
C ARG A 188 6.40 16.17 5.36
N LEU A 189 5.55 15.21 4.98
CA LEU A 189 4.50 15.42 3.99
C LEU A 189 3.46 16.45 4.42
N GLU A 190 3.08 16.48 5.70
CA GLU A 190 2.17 17.50 6.23
C GLU A 190 2.76 18.91 6.13
N ASN A 191 4.05 19.05 6.42
CA ASN A 191 4.75 20.33 6.31
C ASN A 191 4.88 20.78 4.86
N TRP A 192 5.23 19.87 3.94
CA TRP A 192 5.20 20.15 2.50
C TRP A 192 3.83 20.66 2.06
N PHE A 193 2.77 19.94 2.42
CA PHE A 193 1.41 20.28 2.04
C PHE A 193 0.98 21.65 2.61
N ALA A 194 1.40 21.97 3.84
CA ALA A 194 1.14 23.27 4.46
C ALA A 194 1.89 24.42 3.76
N VAL A 195 3.13 24.19 3.31
CA VAL A 195 3.90 25.18 2.54
C VAL A 195 3.28 25.44 1.17
N GLY A 196 2.89 24.37 0.46
CA GLY A 196 2.23 24.48 -0.85
C GLY A 196 0.92 25.28 -0.81
N LYS A 197 0.08 25.06 0.22
CA LYS A 197 -1.16 25.84 0.42
C LYS A 197 -0.91 27.34 0.56
N LYS A 198 0.14 27.73 1.30
CA LYS A 198 0.48 29.15 1.52
C LYS A 198 0.89 29.84 0.21
N ARG A 199 1.57 29.13 -0.69
CA ARG A 199 2.03 29.68 -1.99
C ARG A 199 0.93 29.76 -3.05
N CYS A 200 -0.04 28.83 -3.05
CA CYS A 200 -1.13 28.83 -4.03
C CYS A 200 -2.32 29.74 -3.67
N GLY A 201 -2.35 30.38 -2.49
CA GLY A 201 -3.45 31.26 -2.08
C GLY A 201 -4.82 30.58 -1.92
N VAL A 202 -4.87 29.24 -1.94
CA VAL A 202 -6.11 28.47 -1.78
C VAL A 202 -6.41 28.32 -0.29
N VAL A 203 -7.23 29.24 0.21
CA VAL A 203 -7.87 29.13 1.54
C VAL A 203 -8.84 27.94 1.48
N GLY A 204 -8.72 27.05 2.47
CA GLY A 204 -9.42 25.76 2.52
C GLY A 204 -10.92 25.84 2.69
#